data_AF-A0A9X0RWK0-F1
#
_entry.id   AF-A0A9X0RWK0-F1
#
_cell.length_a   1.000
_cell.length_b   1.000
_cell.length_c   1.000
_cell.angle_alpha   90.00
_cell.angle_beta   90.00
_cell.angle_gamma   90.00
#
_symmetry.space_group_name_H-M   'P 1'
#
loop_
_entity.id
_entity.type
_entity.pdbx_description
1 polymer ?
#
loop_
_entity_poly.entity_id
_entity_poly.type
_entity_poly.pdbx_seq_one_letter_code
_entity_poly.pdbx_strand_id
1 'polypeptide(L)'
;MKKPDPPELNGEIIHERRLMPLGLISLYEVTFNNGKYAVMRLDKVQTFHQGDVFKRVNDCWYCDEQLIHPYAFQFVDQAEAQRSFIEYER
;
A
#
# COMPACT_ATOMS: atom_id res chain seq x y z
N MET A 1 -15.57 -30.34 5.15
CA MET A 1 -15.53 -29.22 4.19
C MET A 1 -14.58 -28.17 4.77
N LYS A 2 -13.43 -27.91 4.15
CA LYS A 2 -12.57 -26.78 4.56
C LYS A 2 -13.29 -25.50 4.15
N LYS A 3 -13.44 -24.55 5.07
CA LYS A 3 -13.92 -23.20 4.73
C LYS A 3 -12.96 -22.64 3.67
N PRO A 4 -13.45 -21.96 2.62
CA PRO A 4 -12.55 -21.24 1.73
C PRO A 4 -11.79 -20.24 2.60
N ASP A 5 -10.46 -20.21 2.43
CA ASP A 5 -9.65 -19.17 3.06
C ASP A 5 -10.23 -17.82 2.61
N PRO A 6 -10.33 -16.83 3.53
CA PRO A 6 -10.79 -15.51 3.16
C PRO A 6 -9.93 -14.99 1.99
N PRO A 7 -10.51 -14.23 1.04
CA PRO A 7 -9.75 -13.75 -0.11
C PRO A 7 -8.59 -12.87 0.36
N GLU A 8 -7.38 -13.43 0.33
CA GLU A 8 -6.16 -12.73 0.67
C GLU A 8 -5.74 -11.85 -0.51
N LEU A 9 -5.57 -10.56 -0.24
CA LEU A 9 -5.05 -9.61 -1.20
C LEU A 9 -3.63 -9.23 -0.77
N ASN A 10 -2.66 -9.49 -1.63
CA ASN A 10 -1.26 -9.20 -1.38
C ASN A 10 -0.79 -8.13 -2.35
N GLY A 11 -0.13 -7.11 -1.83
CA GLY A 11 0.43 -6.00 -2.59
C GLY A 11 1.90 -5.79 -2.28
N GLU A 12 2.76 -5.83 -3.28
CA GLU A 12 4.20 -5.55 -3.14
C GLU A 12 4.47 -4.07 -3.37
N ILE A 13 5.28 -3.46 -2.50
CA ILE A 13 5.72 -2.08 -2.66
C ILE A 13 6.73 -2.02 -3.80
N ILE A 14 6.42 -1.25 -4.84
CA ILE A 14 7.31 -1.07 -6.00
C ILE A 14 8.04 0.26 -5.96
N HIS A 15 7.47 1.28 -5.32
CA HIS A 15 8.14 2.55 -5.06
C HIS A 15 7.73 3.12 -3.70
N GLU A 16 8.66 3.82 -3.05
CA GLU A 16 8.42 4.53 -1.79
C GLU A 16 8.85 5.99 -1.90
N ARG A 17 8.14 6.87 -1.19
CA ARG A 17 8.49 8.29 -1.10
C ARG A 17 8.09 8.88 0.24
N ARG A 18 8.99 9.63 0.87
CA ARG A 18 8.67 10.44 2.06
C ARG A 18 8.31 11.86 1.66
N LEU A 19 7.26 12.40 2.27
CA LEU A 19 6.75 13.74 2.01
C LEU A 19 7.32 14.76 3.00
N MET A 20 7.81 15.91 2.53
CA MET A 20 8.43 16.99 3.34
C MET A 20 7.65 18.29 3.17
N PRO A 21 7.51 19.17 4.20
CA PRO A 21 8.48 19.38 5.28
C PRO A 21 8.13 18.75 6.64
N LEU A 22 6.92 18.22 6.83
CA LEU A 22 6.52 17.63 8.11
C LEU A 22 6.98 16.17 8.25
N GLY A 23 7.29 15.46 7.16
CA GLY A 23 7.85 14.11 7.24
C GLY A 23 6.92 13.10 7.91
N LEU A 24 5.62 13.40 8.04
CA LEU A 24 4.66 12.62 8.83
C LEU A 24 3.96 11.53 8.02
N ILE A 25 4.06 11.58 6.69
CA ILE A 25 3.38 10.67 5.79
C ILE A 25 4.39 10.09 4.80
N SER A 26 4.33 8.76 4.64
CA SER A 26 5.01 8.02 3.59
C SER A 26 4.01 7.62 2.51
N LEU A 27 4.41 7.75 1.25
CA LEU A 27 3.70 7.29 0.07
C LEU A 27 4.32 6.00 -0.44
N TYR A 28 3.48 5.05 -0.81
CA TYR A 28 3.90 3.76 -1.37
C TYR A 28 3.08 3.47 -2.62
N GLU A 29 3.75 3.25 -3.74
CA GLU A 29 3.14 2.65 -4.91
C GLU A 29 3.18 1.14 -4.75
N VAL A 30 2.02 0.49 -4.85
CA VAL A 30 1.82 -0.92 -4.52
C VAL A 30 1.17 -1.64 -5.70
N THR A 31 1.75 -2.77 -6.11
CA THR A 31 1.17 -3.66 -7.12
C THR A 31 0.54 -4.88 -6.45
N PHE A 32 -0.71 -5.18 -6.79
CA PHE A 32 -1.48 -6.26 -6.18
C PHE A 32 -1.55 -7.50 -7.05
N ASN A 33 -1.64 -8.67 -6.41
CA ASN A 33 -1.78 -9.97 -7.06
C ASN A 33 -3.05 -10.12 -7.94
N ASN A 34 -4.01 -9.20 -7.83
CA ASN A 34 -5.20 -9.11 -8.68
C ASN A 34 -4.99 -8.25 -9.95
N GLY A 35 -3.76 -7.78 -10.20
CA GLY A 35 -3.41 -6.95 -11.35
C GLY A 35 -3.77 -5.47 -11.21
N LYS A 36 -4.22 -5.03 -10.03
CA LYS A 36 -4.47 -3.62 -9.71
C LYS A 36 -3.27 -2.98 -9.03
N TYR A 37 -3.24 -1.66 -9.05
CA TYR A 37 -2.25 -0.85 -8.38
C TYR A 37 -2.95 0.09 -7.40
N ALA A 38 -2.24 0.56 -6.39
CA ALA A 38 -2.70 1.66 -5.56
C ALA A 38 -1.54 2.51 -5.07
N VAL A 39 -1.85 3.75 -4.73
CA VAL A 39 -0.96 4.61 -3.95
C VAL A 39 -1.46 4.63 -2.52
N MET A 40 -0.73 3.95 -1.64
CA MET A 40 -1.04 3.85 -0.22
C MET A 40 -0.27 4.89 0.57
N ARG A 41 -0.93 5.42 1.60
CA ARG A 41 -0.36 6.44 2.48
C ARG A 41 -0.40 5.91 3.89
N LEU A 42 0.72 6.04 4.59
CA LEU A 42 0.83 5.65 5.99
C LEU A 42 1.46 6.78 6.79
N ASP A 43 1.00 6.93 8.03
CA ASP A 43 1.65 7.83 8.97
C ASP A 43 2.97 7.24 9.46
N LYS A 44 3.82 8.10 10.02
CA LYS A 44 5.22 7.80 10.33
C LYS A 44 5.46 6.79 11.46
N VAL A 45 4.46 6.03 11.89
CA VAL A 45 4.63 5.03 12.95
C VAL A 45 5.65 3.97 12.52
N GLN A 46 5.67 3.61 11.22
CA GLN A 46 6.58 2.62 10.64
C GLN A 46 7.10 3.09 9.26
N THR A 47 8.29 2.62 8.89
CA THR A 47 8.84 2.80 7.53
C THR A 47 8.86 1.43 6.86
N PHE A 48 8.29 1.37 5.67
CA PHE A 48 8.35 0.21 4.76
C PHE A 48 9.24 0.53 3.56
N HIS A 49 9.70 -0.52 2.91
CA HIS A 49 10.64 -0.49 1.82
C HIS A 49 10.13 -1.19 0.56
N GLN A 50 10.69 -0.83 -0.58
CA GLN A 50 10.46 -1.52 -1.85
C GLN A 50 10.75 -3.02 -1.70
N GLY A 51 9.81 -3.85 -2.15
CA GLY A 51 9.80 -5.31 -1.98
C GLY A 51 9.01 -5.80 -0.77
N ASP A 52 8.66 -4.92 0.18
CA ASP A 52 7.78 -5.29 1.29
C ASP A 52 6.37 -5.62 0.79
N VAL A 53 5.67 -6.51 1.50
CA VAL A 53 4.35 -7.00 1.10
C VAL A 53 3.28 -6.58 2.09
N PHE A 54 2.36 -5.73 1.62
CA PHE A 54 1.11 -5.41 2.30
C PHE A 54 0.07 -6.51 2.05
N LYS A 55 -0.39 -7.13 3.13
CA LYS A 55 -1.40 -8.19 3.11
C LYS A 55 -2.71 -7.67 3.67
N ARG A 56 -3.82 -7.89 2.98
CA ARG A 56 -5.17 -7.63 3.50
C ARG A 56 -5.82 -8.95 3.87
N VAL A 57 -6.15 -9.10 5.16
CA VAL A 57 -6.85 -10.26 5.72
C VAL A 57 -8.03 -9.73 6.54
N ASN A 58 -9.25 -10.15 6.20
CA ASN A 58 -10.48 -9.70 6.88
C ASN A 58 -10.58 -8.17 7.03
N ASP A 59 -10.26 -7.43 5.95
CA ASP A 59 -10.24 -5.96 5.92
C ASP A 59 -9.20 -5.25 6.79
N CYS A 60 -8.33 -6.00 7.47
CA CYS A 60 -7.16 -5.48 8.15
C CYS A 60 -5.92 -5.58 7.25
N TRP A 61 -5.05 -4.57 7.31
CA TRP A 61 -3.81 -4.52 6.55
C TRP A 61 -2.62 -4.86 7.43
N TYR A 62 -1.68 -5.63 6.89
CA TYR A 62 -0.49 -6.08 7.59
C TYR A 62 0.76 -5.95 6.72
N CYS A 63 1.91 -5.76 7.35
CA CYS A 63 3.24 -5.92 6.74
C CYS A 63 4.12 -6.66 7.76
N ASP A 64 4.76 -7.76 7.38
CA ASP A 64 5.58 -8.59 8.30
C ASP A 64 4.91 -8.87 9.65
N GLU A 65 3.65 -9.31 9.61
CA GLU A 65 2.80 -9.61 10.78
C GLU A 65 2.41 -8.38 11.65
N GLN A 66 2.89 -7.18 11.30
CA GLN A 66 2.53 -5.95 11.96
C GLN A 66 1.26 -5.37 11.35
N LEU A 67 0.29 -4.99 12.19
CA LEU A 67 -0.93 -4.31 11.76
C LEU A 67 -0.60 -2.88 11.31
N ILE A 68 -1.06 -2.51 10.12
CA ILE A 68 -0.87 -1.18 9.54
C ILE A 68 -2.22 -0.54 9.21
N HIS A 69 -2.26 0.79 9.24
CA HIS A 69 -3.48 1.57 9.03
C HIS A 69 -3.29 2.54 7.85
N PRO A 70 -3.37 2.05 6.61
CA PRO A 70 -3.31 2.94 5.46
C PRO A 70 -4.50 3.89 5.44
N TYR A 71 -4.27 5.15 5.08
CA TYR A 71 -5.36 6.08 4.77
C TYR A 71 -6.17 5.57 3.58
N ALA A 72 -7.39 6.10 3.41
CA ALA A 72 -8.23 5.77 2.25
C ALA A 72 -7.45 5.94 0.93
N PHE A 73 -7.59 4.93 0.08
CA PHE A 73 -6.99 4.84 -1.26
C PHE A 73 -7.94 4.10 -2.21
N GLN A 74 -7.59 4.06 -3.49
CA GLN A 74 -8.37 3.38 -4.53
C GLN A 74 -7.48 2.42 -5.31
N PHE A 75 -8.08 1.32 -5.77
CA PHE A 75 -7.45 0.43 -6.73
C PHE A 75 -7.63 1.00 -8.13
N VAL A 76 -6.51 1.23 -8.80
CA VAL A 76 -6.44 1.82 -10.13
C VAL A 76 -5.57 0.95 -11.05
N ASP A 77 -5.40 1.36 -12.30
CA ASP A 77 -4.40 0.77 -13.18
C ASP A 77 -3.00 1.34 -12.90
N GLN A 78 -2.00 0.78 -13.55
CA GLN A 78 -0.60 1.16 -13.36
C GLN A 78 -0.33 2.63 -13.73
N ALA A 79 -0.91 3.12 -14.84
CA ALA A 79 -0.64 4.45 -15.33
C ALA A 79 -1.17 5.52 -14.36
N GLU A 80 -2.39 5.30 -13.83
CA GLU A 80 -3.00 6.22 -12.87
C GLU A 80 -2.33 6.12 -11.50
N ALA A 81 -1.89 4.94 -11.06
CA ALA A 81 -1.10 4.79 -9.84
C ALA A 81 0.22 5.56 -9.93
N GLN A 82 0.97 5.35 -11.02
CA GLN A 82 2.24 6.03 -11.24
C GLN A 82 2.06 7.55 -11.31
N ARG A 83 1.04 8.01 -12.04
CA ARG A 83 0.69 9.44 -12.11
C ARG A 83 0.37 9.99 -10.73
N SER A 84 -0.51 9.31 -9.98
CA SER A 84 -0.90 9.71 -8.62
C SER A 84 0.31 9.76 -7.68
N PHE A 85 1.23 8.80 -7.79
CA PHE A 85 2.44 8.73 -6.97
C PHE A 85 3.39 9.90 -7.26
N ILE A 86 3.57 10.25 -8.54
CA ILE A 86 4.44 11.36 -8.97
C ILE A 86 3.81 12.71 -8.60
N GLU A 87 2.51 12.89 -8.90
CA GLU A 87 1.80 14.17 -8.75
C GLU A 87 1.39 14.49 -7.31
N TYR A 88 1.42 13.52 -6.40
CA TYR A 88 1.11 13.77 -4.99
C TYR A 88 1.99 14.90 -4.47
N GLU A 89 1.42 15.96 -3.88
CA GLU A 89 2.15 17.13 -3.36
C GLU A 89 3.06 17.89 -4.35
N ARG A 90 2.66 17.97 -5.62
CA ARG A 90 3.05 19.11 -6.46
C ARG A 90 2.30 20.38 -6.04
#